data_AF-L7L9A7-F1
#
_entry.id   AF-L7L9A7-F1
#
_cell.length_a   1.000
_cell.length_b   1.000
_cell.length_c   1.000
_cell.angle_alpha   90.00
_cell.angle_beta   90.00
_cell.angle_gamma   90.00
#
_symmetry.space_group_name_H-M   'P 1'
#
loop_
_entity.id
_entity.type
_entity.pdbx_description
1 polymer ?
#
loop_
_entity_poly.entity_id
_entity_poly.type
_entity_poly.pdbx_seq_one_letter_code
_entity_poly.pdbx_strand_id
1 'polypeptide(L)'
;MTTSDPILAEITTAVEAGRLGDADLTRADLQTIWDRLDQDDAFHRTVLAHYLADLYDDPTEALVWDERALAASPGLVDSDLAEIAPGVSAEGFLPSLHLNVADQLRRLGRFDEAAQQLEAARSHTPALAEDMYGTAIREAIKNQDIAIAERDTTVREPLP
;
A
#
# COMPACT_ATOMS: atom_id res chain seq x y z
N MET A 1 -20.74 8.91 -19.53
CA MET A 1 -19.27 8.95 -19.65
C MET A 1 -18.77 9.33 -18.27
N THR A 2 -18.24 8.38 -17.51
CA THR A 2 -17.48 8.70 -16.31
C THR A 2 -16.20 9.38 -16.79
N THR A 3 -16.04 10.65 -16.46
CA THR A 3 -14.77 11.34 -16.66
C THR A 3 -13.77 10.64 -15.74
N SER A 4 -12.72 10.06 -16.33
CA SER A 4 -11.62 9.45 -15.58
C SER A 4 -11.01 10.51 -14.65
N ASP A 5 -10.72 10.11 -13.42
CA ASP A 5 -10.10 11.01 -12.44
C ASP A 5 -8.74 11.49 -12.97
N PRO A 6 -8.56 12.81 -13.20
CA PRO A 6 -7.34 13.32 -13.83
C PRO A 6 -6.09 13.14 -12.96
N ILE A 7 -6.23 13.13 -11.62
CA ILE A 7 -5.08 12.94 -10.72
C ILE A 7 -4.70 11.47 -10.72
N LEU A 8 -5.68 10.58 -10.62
CA LEU A 8 -5.42 9.14 -10.72
C LEU A 8 -4.77 8.75 -12.05
N ALA A 9 -5.21 9.37 -13.16
CA ALA A 9 -4.61 9.16 -14.47
C ALA A 9 -3.15 9.65 -14.53
N GLU A 10 -2.82 10.78 -13.89
CA GLU A 10 -1.45 11.28 -13.78
C GLU A 10 -0.56 10.34 -12.96
N ILE A 11 -1.06 9.86 -11.81
CA ILE A 11 -0.38 8.86 -10.97
C ILE A 11 -0.13 7.57 -11.77
N THR A 12 -1.16 7.05 -12.43
CA THR A 12 -1.06 5.80 -13.20
C THR A 12 -0.05 5.95 -14.34
N THR A 13 -0.08 7.07 -15.05
CA THR A 13 0.88 7.36 -16.13
C THR A 13 2.32 7.40 -15.61
N ALA A 14 2.57 8.05 -14.47
CA ALA A 14 3.91 8.11 -13.87
C ALA A 14 4.38 6.71 -13.43
N VAL A 15 3.53 5.94 -12.76
CA VAL A 15 3.83 4.56 -12.33
C VAL A 15 4.14 3.66 -13.53
N GLU A 16 3.34 3.73 -14.60
CA GLU A 16 3.56 2.97 -15.83
C GLU A 16 4.88 3.33 -16.52
N ALA A 17 5.20 4.62 -16.59
CA ALA A 17 6.48 5.10 -17.13
C ALA A 17 7.67 4.58 -16.30
N GLY A 18 7.52 4.53 -14.98
CA GLY A 18 8.56 4.06 -14.06
C GLY A 18 8.84 2.55 -14.14
N ARG A 19 7.85 1.73 -14.47
CA ARG A 19 8.03 0.26 -14.59
C ARG A 19 9.06 -0.16 -15.64
N LEU A 20 9.34 0.70 -16.63
CA LEU A 20 10.33 0.48 -17.69
C LEU A 20 11.46 1.53 -17.66
N GLY A 21 11.40 2.44 -16.69
CA GLY A 21 12.18 3.66 -16.65
C GLY A 21 13.07 3.77 -15.42
N ASP A 22 13.44 5.01 -15.12
CA ASP A 22 14.28 5.36 -13.98
C ASP A 22 13.42 5.56 -12.73
N ALA A 23 13.69 4.78 -11.68
CA ALA A 23 12.97 4.86 -10.41
C ALA A 23 13.14 6.23 -9.74
N ASP A 24 14.29 6.91 -9.88
CA ASP A 24 14.51 8.24 -9.32
C ASP A 24 13.62 9.29 -9.99
N LEU A 25 13.51 9.23 -11.33
CA LEU A 25 12.63 10.13 -12.09
C LEU A 25 11.17 9.90 -11.73
N THR A 26 10.75 8.64 -11.63
CA THR A 26 9.39 8.28 -11.24
C THR A 26 9.06 8.78 -9.84
N ARG A 27 10.00 8.63 -8.89
CA ARG A 27 9.85 9.17 -7.53
C ARG A 27 9.73 10.70 -7.54
N ALA A 28 10.48 11.40 -8.36
CA ALA A 28 10.42 12.85 -8.46
C ALA A 28 9.08 13.34 -9.03
N ASP A 29 8.57 12.65 -10.06
CA ASP A 29 7.27 12.96 -10.67
C ASP A 29 6.13 12.72 -9.67
N LEU A 30 6.10 11.55 -9.02
CA LEU A 30 5.08 11.24 -8.01
C LEU A 30 5.12 12.20 -6.81
N GLN A 31 6.30 12.61 -6.35
CA GLN A 31 6.43 13.63 -5.28
C GLN A 31 5.88 15.00 -5.73
N THR A 32 6.06 15.37 -6.99
CA THR A 32 5.48 16.60 -7.55
C THR A 32 3.94 16.53 -7.55
N ILE A 33 3.37 15.34 -7.80
CA ILE A 33 1.92 15.12 -7.65
C ILE A 33 1.52 15.26 -6.18
N TRP A 34 2.25 14.61 -5.25
CA TRP A 34 1.98 14.62 -3.81
C TRP A 34 1.91 16.04 -3.23
N ASP A 35 2.85 16.91 -3.62
CA ASP A 35 2.93 18.29 -3.13
C ASP A 35 1.72 19.16 -3.54
N ARG A 36 0.94 18.72 -4.54
CA ARG A 36 -0.28 19.39 -4.99
C ARG A 36 -1.55 18.86 -4.32
N LEU A 37 -1.49 17.71 -3.62
CA LEU A 37 -2.66 17.10 -3.00
C LEU A 37 -3.04 17.80 -1.69
N ASP A 38 -4.32 18.12 -1.55
CA ASP A 38 -4.89 18.62 -0.30
C ASP A 38 -4.88 17.52 0.77
N GLN A 39 -4.81 17.90 2.05
CA GLN A 39 -4.73 16.93 3.15
C GLN A 39 -6.00 16.06 3.31
N ASP A 40 -7.14 16.54 2.82
CA ASP A 40 -8.42 15.84 2.82
C ASP A 40 -8.63 14.96 1.58
N ASP A 41 -7.72 14.96 0.62
CA ASP A 41 -7.73 14.06 -0.54
C ASP A 41 -7.22 12.66 -0.15
N ALA A 42 -8.01 11.97 0.67
CA ALA A 42 -7.67 10.67 1.23
C ALA A 42 -7.34 9.63 0.16
N PHE A 43 -8.14 9.58 -0.92
CA PHE A 43 -7.96 8.60 -1.99
C PHE A 43 -6.62 8.77 -2.70
N HIS A 44 -6.36 9.94 -3.29
CA HIS A 44 -5.12 10.15 -4.04
C HIS A 44 -3.90 10.05 -3.14
N ARG A 45 -4.00 10.53 -1.89
CA ARG A 45 -2.90 10.40 -0.93
C ARG A 45 -2.61 8.95 -0.59
N THR A 46 -3.63 8.12 -0.34
CA THR A 46 -3.39 6.70 -0.06
C THR A 46 -2.75 6.00 -1.25
N VAL A 47 -3.29 6.19 -2.45
CA VAL A 47 -2.81 5.51 -3.67
C VAL A 47 -1.39 5.95 -4.03
N LEU A 48 -1.15 7.27 -4.05
CA LEU A 48 0.15 7.81 -4.41
C LEU A 48 1.22 7.41 -3.39
N ALA A 49 0.92 7.50 -2.09
CA ALA A 49 1.86 7.11 -1.06
C ALA A 49 2.21 5.61 -1.13
N HIS A 50 1.23 4.74 -1.42
CA HIS A 50 1.50 3.32 -1.66
C HIS A 50 2.47 3.12 -2.84
N TYR A 51 2.24 3.77 -3.98
CA TYR A 51 3.15 3.66 -5.12
C TYR A 51 4.54 4.26 -4.86
N LEU A 52 4.62 5.35 -4.09
CA LEU A 52 5.91 5.91 -3.69
C LEU A 52 6.68 4.92 -2.82
N ALA A 53 6.03 4.25 -1.86
CA ALA A 53 6.68 3.26 -1.00
C ALA A 53 7.35 2.14 -1.82
N ASP A 54 6.67 1.62 -2.85
CA ASP A 54 7.18 0.55 -3.72
C ASP A 54 8.42 0.95 -4.55
N LEU A 55 8.69 2.25 -4.70
CA LEU A 55 9.85 2.76 -5.44
C LEU A 55 11.11 2.96 -4.58
N TYR A 56 11.02 2.75 -3.26
CA TYR A 56 12.15 2.86 -2.35
C TYR A 56 12.67 1.47 -1.94
N ASP A 57 13.94 1.20 -2.30
CA ASP A 57 14.62 -0.01 -1.85
C ASP A 57 14.93 0.02 -0.34
N ASP A 58 15.21 1.21 0.21
CA ASP A 58 15.43 1.41 1.65
C ASP A 58 14.10 1.25 2.41
N PRO A 59 13.97 0.24 3.28
CA PRO A 59 12.74 0.04 4.06
C PRO A 59 12.42 1.22 4.99
N THR A 60 13.38 2.06 5.35
CA THR A 60 13.15 3.28 6.13
C THR A 60 12.36 4.30 5.33
N GLU A 61 12.72 4.52 4.07
CA GLU A 61 12.04 5.47 3.19
C GLU A 61 10.67 4.92 2.76
N ALA A 62 10.60 3.62 2.43
CA ALA A 62 9.35 2.95 2.11
C ALA A 62 8.35 3.03 3.28
N LEU A 63 8.80 2.78 4.52
CA LEU A 63 7.96 2.84 5.72
C LEU A 63 7.29 4.21 5.89
N VAL A 64 8.03 5.29 5.65
CA VAL A 64 7.49 6.66 5.75
C VAL A 64 6.31 6.87 4.80
N TRP A 65 6.36 6.27 3.62
CA TRP A 65 5.29 6.35 2.62
C TRP A 65 4.14 5.39 2.93
N ASP A 66 4.42 4.16 3.36
CA ASP A 66 3.39 3.21 3.80
C ASP A 66 2.59 3.75 5.00
N GLU A 67 3.25 4.40 5.96
CA GLU A 67 2.58 5.06 7.09
C GLU A 67 1.68 6.23 6.64
N ARG A 68 2.10 6.99 5.62
CA ARG A 68 1.27 8.05 5.03
C ARG A 68 0.05 7.49 4.30
N ALA A 69 0.21 6.37 3.59
CA ALA A 69 -0.88 5.69 2.92
C ALA A 69 -1.92 5.21 3.94
N LEU A 70 -1.46 4.56 5.01
CA LEU A 70 -2.30 4.10 6.12
C LEU A 70 -2.98 5.25 6.86
N ALA A 71 -2.28 6.37 7.10
CA ALA A 71 -2.85 7.53 7.79
C ALA A 71 -3.96 8.23 7.00
N ALA A 72 -3.89 8.21 5.66
CA ALA A 72 -4.93 8.75 4.79
C ALA A 72 -6.14 7.81 4.62
N SER A 73 -5.95 6.50 4.82
CA SER A 73 -6.97 5.48 4.56
C SER A 73 -8.33 5.65 5.27
N PRO A 74 -8.46 6.29 6.46
CA PRO A 74 -9.78 6.48 7.08
C PRO A 74 -10.75 7.35 6.27
N GLY A 75 -10.26 8.12 5.30
CA GLY A 75 -11.10 8.92 4.41
C GLY A 75 -11.55 8.20 3.13
N LEU A 76 -11.11 6.95 2.91
CA LEU A 76 -11.49 6.18 1.72
C LEU A 76 -12.97 5.79 1.77
N VAL A 77 -13.61 5.82 0.60
CA VAL A 77 -14.93 5.21 0.38
C VAL A 77 -14.86 4.18 -0.75
N ASP A 78 -15.78 3.21 -0.74
CA ASP A 78 -15.79 2.11 -1.72
C ASP A 78 -15.82 2.59 -3.19
N SER A 79 -16.42 3.75 -3.46
CA SER A 79 -16.45 4.33 -4.80
C SER A 79 -15.07 4.75 -5.31
N ASP A 80 -14.15 5.10 -4.41
CA ASP A 80 -12.80 5.53 -4.76
C ASP A 80 -11.97 4.36 -5.30
N LEU A 81 -12.12 3.18 -4.67
CA LEU A 81 -11.36 1.98 -5.03
C LEU A 81 -11.88 1.30 -6.30
N ALA A 82 -13.08 1.63 -6.78
CA ALA A 82 -13.70 0.95 -7.91
C ALA A 82 -12.87 1.02 -9.21
N GLU A 83 -12.03 2.05 -9.39
CA GLU A 83 -11.17 2.21 -10.56
C GLU A 83 -9.85 1.44 -10.45
N ILE A 84 -9.29 1.28 -9.25
CA ILE A 84 -7.96 0.67 -9.03
C ILE A 84 -8.00 -0.76 -8.51
N ALA A 85 -9.02 -1.11 -7.73
CA ALA A 85 -9.19 -2.41 -7.10
C ALA A 85 -10.68 -2.81 -7.18
N PRO A 86 -11.19 -3.13 -8.38
CA PRO A 86 -12.60 -3.44 -8.56
C PRO A 86 -13.04 -4.60 -7.68
N GLY A 87 -14.09 -4.38 -6.88
CA GLY A 87 -14.63 -5.39 -5.94
C GLY A 87 -14.00 -5.37 -4.56
N VAL A 88 -12.98 -4.54 -4.32
CA VAL A 88 -12.38 -4.32 -2.99
C VAL A 88 -13.08 -3.15 -2.31
N SER A 89 -13.61 -3.35 -1.10
CA SER A 89 -14.15 -2.28 -0.27
C SER A 89 -13.03 -1.49 0.41
N ALA A 90 -13.32 -0.26 0.86
CA ALA A 90 -12.38 0.56 1.60
C ALA A 90 -11.83 -0.17 2.83
N GLU A 91 -12.69 -0.87 3.58
CA GLU A 91 -12.28 -1.70 4.72
C GLU A 91 -11.49 -2.94 4.28
N GLY A 92 -11.85 -3.56 3.16
CA GLY A 92 -11.12 -4.69 2.57
C GLY A 92 -9.74 -4.32 2.03
N PHE A 93 -9.45 -3.02 1.88
CA PHE A 93 -8.12 -2.53 1.52
C PHE A 93 -7.20 -2.33 2.73
N LEU A 94 -7.74 -2.12 3.93
CA LEU A 94 -6.94 -1.89 5.15
C LEU A 94 -5.94 -3.01 5.47
N PRO A 95 -6.25 -4.31 5.29
CA PRO A 95 -5.27 -5.37 5.50
C PRO A 95 -3.99 -5.22 4.67
N SER A 96 -4.07 -4.75 3.41
CA SER A 96 -2.90 -4.59 2.55
C SER A 96 -2.00 -3.45 3.03
N LEU A 97 -2.60 -2.33 3.44
CA LEU A 97 -1.86 -1.19 3.99
C LEU A 97 -1.12 -1.55 5.27
N HIS A 98 -1.78 -2.24 6.20
CA HIS A 98 -1.14 -2.74 7.42
C HIS A 98 -0.04 -3.76 7.12
N LEU A 99 -0.24 -4.65 6.13
CA LEU A 99 0.77 -5.61 5.69
C LEU A 99 2.04 -4.94 5.17
N ASN A 100 1.92 -3.84 4.41
CA ASN A 100 3.08 -3.15 3.88
C ASN A 100 3.88 -2.49 5.01
N VAL A 101 3.22 -1.81 5.95
CA VAL A 101 3.87 -1.25 7.14
C VAL A 101 4.55 -2.37 7.97
N ALA A 102 3.87 -3.50 8.17
CA ALA A 102 4.44 -4.66 8.87
C ALA A 102 5.69 -5.21 8.16
N ASP A 103 5.70 -5.24 6.81
CA ASP A 103 6.85 -5.66 6.03
C ASP A 103 8.06 -4.75 6.21
N GLN A 104 7.88 -3.43 6.11
CA GLN A 104 9.00 -2.51 6.30
C GLN A 104 9.53 -2.56 7.73
N LEU A 105 8.66 -2.60 8.73
CA LEU A 105 9.05 -2.76 10.14
C LEU A 105 9.85 -4.06 10.36
N ARG A 106 9.39 -5.17 9.78
CA ARG A 106 10.08 -6.46 9.83
C ARG A 106 11.47 -6.37 9.18
N ARG A 107 11.57 -5.78 7.98
CA ARG A 107 12.86 -5.57 7.27
C ARG A 107 13.84 -4.70 8.07
N LEU A 108 13.32 -3.77 8.89
CA LEU A 108 14.09 -2.95 9.83
C LEU A 108 14.43 -3.67 11.15
N GLY A 109 14.00 -4.92 11.35
CA GLY A 109 14.19 -5.69 12.58
C GLY A 109 13.29 -5.26 13.75
N ARG A 110 12.27 -4.42 13.49
CA ARG A 110 11.28 -3.94 14.46
C ARG A 110 10.13 -4.94 14.60
N PHE A 111 10.46 -6.18 14.96
CA PHE A 111 9.54 -7.32 14.92
C PHE A 111 8.29 -7.17 15.80
N ASP A 112 8.42 -6.57 17.00
CA ASP A 112 7.28 -6.38 17.89
C ASP A 112 6.26 -5.40 17.31
N GLU A 113 6.73 -4.38 16.59
CA GLU A 113 5.88 -3.39 15.91
C GLU A 113 5.29 -3.97 14.62
N ALA A 114 6.08 -4.76 13.88
CA ALA A 114 5.58 -5.52 12.74
C ALA A 114 4.43 -6.47 13.15
N ALA A 115 4.57 -7.15 14.30
CA ALA A 115 3.52 -8.04 14.83
C ALA A 115 2.24 -7.27 15.19
N GLN A 116 2.35 -6.05 15.73
CA GLN A 116 1.19 -5.20 16.02
C GLN A 116 0.46 -4.79 14.73
N GLN A 117 1.20 -4.42 13.69
CA GLN A 117 0.62 -4.10 12.39
C GLN A 117 -0.03 -5.32 11.74
N LEU A 118 0.57 -6.50 11.88
CA LEU A 118 -0.01 -7.74 11.38
C LEU A 118 -1.31 -8.10 12.10
N GLU A 119 -1.40 -7.87 13.41
CA GLU A 119 -2.65 -8.04 14.16
C GLU A 119 -3.73 -7.05 13.71
N ALA A 120 -3.35 -5.78 13.45
CA ALA A 120 -4.26 -4.81 12.86
C ALA A 120 -4.77 -5.27 11.48
N ALA A 121 -3.88 -5.77 10.61
CA ALA A 121 -4.28 -6.36 9.33
C ALA A 121 -5.28 -7.52 9.50
N ARG A 122 -5.04 -8.41 10.47
CA ARG A 122 -5.94 -9.55 10.77
C ARG A 122 -7.33 -9.09 11.18
N SER A 123 -7.43 -8.02 11.96
CA SER A 123 -8.72 -7.50 12.45
C SER A 123 -9.66 -7.07 11.31
N HIS A 124 -9.12 -6.67 10.15
CA HIS A 124 -9.87 -6.27 8.96
C HIS A 124 -10.09 -7.41 7.95
N THR A 125 -9.54 -8.61 8.18
CA THR A 125 -9.78 -9.76 7.29
C THR A 125 -11.25 -10.16 7.10
N PRO A 126 -12.18 -9.95 8.05
CA PRO A 126 -13.60 -10.21 7.82
C PRO A 126 -14.22 -9.39 6.68
N ALA A 127 -13.63 -8.25 6.31
CA ALA A 127 -14.09 -7.40 5.21
C ALA A 127 -13.57 -7.87 3.84
N LEU A 128 -12.62 -8.81 3.80
CA LEU A 128 -12.08 -9.35 2.56
C LEU A 128 -13.06 -10.32 1.91
N ALA A 129 -13.31 -10.14 0.62
CA ALA A 129 -14.07 -11.08 -0.18
C ALA A 129 -13.38 -12.46 -0.26
N GLU A 130 -14.16 -13.48 -0.61
CA GLU A 130 -13.68 -14.84 -0.90
C GLU A 130 -13.27 -14.96 -2.39
N ASP A 131 -12.41 -14.03 -2.82
CA ASP A 131 -11.87 -13.93 -4.17
C ASP A 131 -10.34 -14.08 -4.17
N MET A 132 -9.72 -13.87 -5.33
CA MET A 132 -8.26 -13.99 -5.46
C MET A 132 -7.51 -12.97 -4.60
N TYR A 133 -7.99 -11.72 -4.55
CA TYR A 133 -7.38 -10.67 -3.74
C TYR A 133 -7.45 -11.02 -2.26
N GLY A 134 -8.64 -11.35 -1.76
CA GLY A 134 -8.82 -11.73 -0.36
C GLY A 134 -8.01 -12.98 0.02
N THR A 135 -7.89 -13.95 -0.88
CA THR A 135 -7.07 -15.15 -0.66
C THR A 135 -5.59 -14.76 -0.54
N ALA A 136 -5.06 -13.97 -1.48
CA ALA A 136 -3.67 -13.53 -1.50
C ALA A 136 -3.30 -12.75 -0.23
N ILE A 137 -4.16 -11.84 0.24
CA ILE A 137 -3.94 -11.09 1.48
C ILE A 137 -3.90 -12.02 2.70
N ARG A 138 -4.84 -12.96 2.82
CA ARG A 138 -4.85 -13.93 3.93
C ARG A 138 -3.60 -14.81 3.93
N GLU A 139 -3.10 -15.18 2.76
CA GLU A 139 -1.84 -15.93 2.62
C GLU A 139 -0.62 -15.09 3.00
N ALA A 140 -0.54 -13.85 2.54
CA ALA A 140 0.54 -12.94 2.90
C ALA A 140 0.59 -12.64 4.40
N ILE A 141 -0.57 -12.51 5.07
CA ILE A 141 -0.63 -12.40 6.53
C ILE A 141 0.02 -13.61 7.20
N LYS A 142 -0.30 -14.84 6.74
CA LYS A 142 0.28 -16.06 7.32
C LYS A 142 1.78 -16.13 7.08
N ASN A 143 2.25 -15.79 5.89
CA ASN A 143 3.66 -15.84 5.54
C ASN A 143 4.47 -14.80 6.33
N GLN A 144 3.92 -13.60 6.51
CA GLN A 144 4.53 -12.58 7.36
C GLN A 144 4.62 -12.99 8.83
N ASP A 145 3.62 -13.69 9.36
CA ASP A 145 3.64 -14.22 10.73
C ASP A 145 4.86 -15.12 10.96
N ILE A 146 5.13 -16.01 10.00
CA ILE A 146 6.28 -16.91 10.01
C ILE A 146 7.57 -16.09 9.94
N ALA A 147 7.68 -15.17 8.99
CA ALA A 147 8.88 -14.35 8.81
C ALA A 147 9.19 -13.50 10.05
N ILE A 148 8.18 -12.93 10.72
CA ILE A 148 8.35 -12.18 11.96
C ILE A 148 8.82 -13.10 13.10
N ALA A 149 8.20 -14.28 13.25
CA ALA A 149 8.57 -15.25 14.29
C ALA A 149 10.00 -15.77 14.11
N GLU A 150 10.43 -15.99 12.87
CA GLU A 150 11.79 -16.40 12.51
C GLU A 150 12.80 -15.25 12.53
N ARG A 151 12.31 -14.01 12.75
CA ARG A 151 13.10 -12.77 12.69
C ARG A 151 13.80 -12.60 11.35
N ASP A 152 13.17 -13.03 10.28
CA ASP A 152 13.63 -12.89 8.91
C ASP A 152 13.42 -11.44 8.44
N THR A 153 14.48 -10.83 7.91
CA THR A 153 14.47 -9.46 7.36
C THR A 153 14.59 -9.44 5.83
N THR A 154 14.53 -10.60 5.17
CA THR A 154 14.58 -10.68 3.71
C THR A 154 13.35 -10.03 3.07
N VAL A 155 13.53 -9.52 1.85
CA VAL A 155 12.46 -8.87 1.07
C VAL A 155 11.36 -9.90 0.78
N ARG A 156 10.10 -9.52 1.01
CA ARG A 156 8.93 -10.35 0.69
C ARG A 156 8.70 -10.35 -0.82
N GLU A 157 8.26 -11.49 -1.36
CA GLU A 157 7.76 -11.51 -2.74
C GLU A 157 6.53 -10.58 -2.89
N PRO A 158 6.38 -9.85 -4.00
CA PRO A 158 5.22 -9.02 -4.24
C PRO A 158 3.93 -9.84 -4.18
N LEU A 159 2.86 -9.23 -3.67
CA LEU A 159 1.51 -9.79 -3.80
C LEU A 159 1.13 -9.86 -5.29
N PRO A 160 0.41 -10.92 -5.72
CA PRO A 160 -0.07 -11.06 -7.10
C PRO A 160 -1.12 -10.00 -7.47
#